data_AF-A0A177WI20-F1
#
_entry.id   AF-A0A177WI20-F1
#
_cell.length_a   1.000
_cell.length_b   1.000
_cell.length_c   1.000
_cell.angle_alpha   90.00
_cell.angle_beta   90.00
_cell.angle_gamma   90.00
#
_symmetry.space_group_name_H-M   'P 1'
#
loop_
_entity.id
_entity.type
_entity.pdbx_description
1 polymer ?
#
loop_
_entity_poly.entity_id
_entity_poly.type
_entity_poly.pdbx_seq_one_letter_code
_entity_poly.pdbx_strand_id
1 'polypeptide(L)'
;MASVILNTEDPCITPQGVGIAFGHLYSSNGHALLSPKHGSKPDPDRSILLRAVFASAYLLGLSDLIAMTSDYIKDDISSSSVLGYCQFVSQPNSARYGPAITLLRESIFTFLCKGLIGEISERVGLIWQKKDSEGYKTLVQLFAELPFEWLKRTVESKSFEVASELERFAFAKEIIQLRARSRSPSTPSLIMAGDENVLLSFGGSKISGSGVTIVRKALRHSFSQSLGHIHLTTSETNGAGANGFNHTQQLQPERRVWKASH
;
A
#
# COMPACT_ATOMS: atom_id res chain seq x y z
N MET A 1 40.10 -0.72 -12.75
CA MET A 1 38.61 -0.73 -12.84
C MET A 1 38.10 0.24 -11.79
N ALA A 2 37.41 1.32 -12.20
CA ALA A 2 36.77 2.22 -11.24
C ALA A 2 35.49 1.53 -10.73
N SER A 3 35.38 1.38 -9.40
CA SER A 3 34.15 0.89 -8.76
C SER A 3 33.38 2.09 -8.25
N VAL A 4 32.13 2.25 -8.70
CA VAL A 4 31.22 3.28 -8.19
C VAL A 4 30.27 2.59 -7.21
N ILE A 5 30.38 2.95 -5.93
CA ILE A 5 29.48 2.45 -4.88
C ILE A 5 28.34 3.46 -4.73
N LEU A 6 27.17 3.13 -5.26
CA LEU A 6 25.95 3.91 -5.04
C LEU A 6 25.26 3.37 -3.79
N ASN A 7 25.08 4.20 -2.77
CA ASN A 7 24.29 3.80 -1.61
C ASN A 7 22.80 3.98 -1.92
N THR A 8 22.17 2.91 -2.41
CA THR A 8 20.77 2.92 -2.80
C THR A 8 19.91 2.45 -1.64
N GLU A 9 19.51 3.37 -0.77
CA GLU A 9 18.47 3.11 0.25
C GLU A 9 17.11 2.73 -0.36
N ASP A 10 16.96 2.97 -1.66
CA ASP A 10 15.75 2.75 -2.43
C ASP A 10 15.76 1.36 -3.11
N PRO A 11 14.82 0.46 -2.75
CA PRO A 11 14.76 -0.89 -3.30
C PRO A 11 14.42 -0.92 -4.81
N CYS A 12 13.93 0.18 -5.37
CA CYS A 12 13.62 0.26 -6.79
C CYS A 12 14.84 0.58 -7.65
N ILE A 13 15.97 0.99 -7.08
CA ILE A 13 17.19 1.25 -7.85
C ILE A 13 17.90 -0.08 -8.09
N THR A 14 17.77 -0.61 -9.31
CA THR A 14 18.39 -1.88 -9.70
C THR A 14 19.57 -1.65 -10.63
N PRO A 15 20.55 -2.58 -10.69
CA PRO A 15 21.68 -2.47 -11.62
C PRO A 15 21.26 -2.33 -13.08
N GLN A 16 20.16 -2.98 -13.47
CA GLN A 16 19.62 -2.90 -14.82
C GLN A 16 19.03 -1.51 -15.10
N GLY A 17 18.29 -0.94 -14.15
CA GLY A 17 17.74 0.42 -14.26
C GLY A 17 18.85 1.47 -14.38
N VAL A 18 19.88 1.35 -13.53
CA VAL A 18 21.06 2.22 -13.53
C VAL A 18 21.84 2.07 -14.84
N GLY A 19 22.02 0.85 -15.34
CA GLY A 19 22.69 0.59 -16.61
C GLY A 19 22.00 1.24 -17.79
N ILE A 20 20.67 1.22 -17.85
CA ILE A 20 19.90 1.91 -18.89
C ILE A 20 19.99 3.43 -18.74
N ALA A 21 19.93 3.93 -17.51
CA ALA A 21 20.03 5.38 -17.25
C ALA A 21 21.42 5.94 -17.60
N PHE A 22 22.51 5.23 -17.26
CA PHE A 22 23.84 5.57 -17.78
C PHE A 22 23.92 5.40 -19.29
N GLY A 23 23.33 4.32 -19.82
CA GLY A 23 23.21 4.10 -21.25
C GLY A 23 22.68 5.34 -21.96
N HIS A 24 21.60 5.94 -21.45
CA HIS A 24 20.99 7.16 -21.96
C HIS A 24 21.95 8.36 -22.05
N LEU A 25 22.90 8.50 -21.12
CA LEU A 25 23.91 9.57 -21.15
C LEU A 25 24.91 9.41 -22.30
N TYR A 26 25.20 8.18 -22.71
CA TYR A 26 26.21 7.88 -23.73
C TYR A 26 25.60 7.51 -25.09
N SER A 27 24.35 7.01 -25.13
CA SER A 27 23.64 6.58 -26.34
C SER A 27 22.14 6.36 -26.09
N SER A 28 21.31 6.39 -27.14
CA SER A 28 19.88 6.04 -27.01
C SER A 28 19.61 4.52 -26.99
N ASN A 29 20.64 3.68 -26.88
CA ASN A 29 20.54 2.24 -27.09
C ASN A 29 19.66 1.50 -26.06
N GLY A 30 19.45 2.09 -24.87
CA GLY A 30 18.58 1.53 -23.84
C GLY A 30 17.09 1.74 -24.09
N HIS A 31 16.70 2.65 -24.98
CA HIS A 31 15.29 3.05 -25.17
C HIS A 31 14.47 1.96 -25.87
N ALA A 32 15.10 1.15 -26.73
CA ALA A 32 14.45 0.01 -27.37
C ALA A 32 13.95 -1.05 -26.37
N LEU A 33 14.55 -1.12 -25.18
CA LEU A 33 14.13 -2.02 -24.11
C LEU A 33 12.93 -1.47 -23.33
N LEU A 34 12.70 -0.15 -23.38
CA LEU A 34 11.60 0.52 -22.68
C LEU A 34 10.37 0.66 -23.57
N SER A 35 10.59 0.77 -24.89
CA SER A 35 9.52 0.90 -25.88
C SER A 35 8.53 -0.26 -25.77
N PRO A 36 7.21 0.01 -25.86
CA PRO A 36 6.23 -1.05 -25.96
C PRO A 36 6.54 -1.89 -27.20
N LYS A 37 6.69 -3.21 -27.05
CA LYS A 37 6.71 -4.10 -28.21
C LYS A 37 5.30 -4.14 -28.75
N HIS A 38 5.10 -3.58 -29.95
CA HIS A 38 3.79 -3.48 -30.57
C HIS A 38 3.13 -4.88 -30.64
N GLY A 39 2.03 -5.07 -29.92
CA GLY A 39 1.27 -6.34 -29.88
C GLY A 39 1.78 -7.41 -28.90
N SER A 40 2.78 -7.15 -28.05
CA SER A 40 3.16 -8.10 -26.99
C SER A 40 2.19 -8.04 -25.81
N LYS A 41 1.87 -9.20 -25.23
CA LYS A 41 1.14 -9.28 -23.95
C LYS A 41 1.84 -8.43 -22.87
N PRO A 42 1.10 -7.86 -21.90
CA PRO A 42 1.69 -7.13 -20.80
C PRO A 42 2.68 -8.04 -20.06
N ASP A 43 3.94 -7.61 -20.05
CA ASP A 43 5.05 -8.35 -19.47
C ASP A 43 5.30 -7.82 -18.04
N PRO A 44 5.11 -8.62 -16.99
CA PRO A 44 5.35 -8.18 -15.62
C PRO A 44 6.80 -7.70 -15.42
N ASP A 45 7.76 -8.27 -16.16
CA ASP A 45 9.17 -7.91 -16.06
C ASP A 45 9.44 -6.51 -16.60
N ARG A 46 8.67 -6.07 -17.61
CA ARG A 46 8.73 -4.70 -18.15
C ARG A 46 8.31 -3.68 -17.10
N SER A 47 7.24 -3.95 -16.35
CA SER A 47 6.78 -3.04 -15.30
C SER A 47 7.84 -2.84 -14.22
N ILE A 48 8.59 -3.89 -13.88
CA ILE A 48 9.70 -3.85 -12.91
C ILE A 48 10.83 -2.97 -13.48
N LEU A 49 11.19 -3.20 -14.75
CA LEU A 49 12.24 -2.44 -15.42
C LEU A 49 11.90 -0.95 -15.50
N LEU A 50 10.67 -0.59 -15.89
CA LEU A 50 10.25 0.81 -16.01
C LEU A 50 10.32 1.54 -14.66
N ARG A 51 9.88 0.89 -13.57
CA ARG A 51 10.03 1.44 -12.21
C ARG A 51 11.49 1.64 -11.84
N ALA A 52 12.34 0.68 -12.17
CA ALA A 52 13.76 0.76 -11.86
C ALA A 52 14.50 1.85 -12.65
N VAL A 53 14.19 2.00 -13.94
CA VAL A 53 14.74 3.06 -14.77
C VAL A 53 14.23 4.42 -14.30
N PHE A 54 12.95 4.55 -13.94
CA PHE A 54 12.40 5.79 -13.41
C PHE A 54 13.12 6.21 -12.11
N ALA A 55 13.30 5.29 -11.15
CA ALA A 55 14.02 5.55 -9.91
C ALA A 55 15.50 5.92 -10.17
N SER A 56 16.15 5.22 -11.09
CA SER A 56 17.55 5.47 -11.48
C SER A 56 17.73 6.79 -12.22
N ALA A 57 16.80 7.14 -13.11
CA ALA A 57 16.78 8.41 -13.82
C ALA A 57 16.60 9.58 -12.85
N TYR A 58 15.78 9.40 -11.82
CA TYR A 58 15.62 10.37 -10.75
C TYR A 58 16.90 10.53 -9.92
N LEU A 59 17.55 9.42 -9.54
CA LEU A 59 18.84 9.44 -8.83
C LEU A 59 19.91 10.24 -9.59
N LEU A 60 19.95 10.08 -10.91
CA LEU A 60 20.93 10.75 -11.78
C LEU A 60 20.50 12.15 -12.25
N GLY A 61 19.30 12.61 -11.92
CA GLY A 61 18.79 13.92 -12.34
C GLY A 61 18.45 14.04 -13.83
N LEU A 62 18.12 12.93 -14.50
CA LEU A 62 17.87 12.86 -15.94
C LEU A 62 16.41 13.19 -16.26
N SER A 63 16.08 14.49 -16.29
CA SER A 63 14.70 14.98 -16.47
C SER A 63 14.00 14.43 -17.73
N ASP A 64 14.69 14.36 -18.87
CA ASP A 64 14.14 13.83 -20.12
C ASP A 64 13.78 12.35 -20.01
N LEU A 65 14.66 11.56 -19.37
CA LEU A 65 14.42 10.13 -19.16
C LEU A 65 13.28 9.88 -18.17
N ILE A 66 13.14 10.73 -17.14
CA ILE A 66 12.04 10.67 -16.18
C ILE A 66 10.71 10.94 -16.90
N ALA A 67 10.65 11.96 -17.75
CA ALA A 67 9.45 12.27 -18.53
C ALA A 67 9.08 11.11 -19.45
N MET A 68 10.05 10.61 -20.22
CA MET A 68 9.86 9.48 -21.14
C MET A 68 9.41 8.21 -20.42
N THR A 69 10.06 7.83 -19.32
CA THR A 69 9.64 6.66 -18.54
C THR A 69 8.30 6.86 -17.88
N SER A 70 7.95 8.08 -17.45
CA SER A 70 6.60 8.37 -16.95
C SER A 70 5.53 8.10 -17.99
N ASP A 71 5.78 8.43 -19.26
CA ASP A 71 4.82 8.17 -20.34
C ASP A 71 4.73 6.68 -20.66
N TYR A 72 5.87 5.98 -20.72
CA TYR A 72 5.86 4.51 -20.87
C TYR A 72 5.18 3.79 -19.71
N ILE A 73 5.30 4.30 -18.48
CA ILE A 73 4.57 3.74 -17.35
C ILE A 73 3.07 3.91 -17.57
N LYS A 74 2.59 5.10 -17.96
CA LYS A 74 1.16 5.33 -18.22
C LYS A 74 0.60 4.39 -19.27
N ASP A 75 1.37 4.12 -20.33
CA ASP A 75 0.99 3.20 -21.41
C ASP A 75 1.04 1.72 -20.99
N ASP A 76 1.83 1.37 -19.98
CA ASP A 76 2.00 0.00 -19.47
C ASP A 76 0.99 -0.37 -18.38
N ILE A 77 0.23 0.59 -17.84
CA ILE A 77 -0.77 0.32 -16.79
C ILE A 77 -1.83 -0.64 -17.33
N SER A 78 -1.87 -1.83 -16.75
CA SER A 78 -2.80 -2.91 -17.09
C SER A 78 -3.18 -3.69 -15.84
N SER A 79 -4.16 -4.59 -15.96
CA SER A 79 -4.61 -5.49 -14.89
C SER A 79 -3.48 -6.28 -14.21
N SER A 80 -2.42 -6.63 -14.94
CA SER A 80 -1.27 -7.37 -14.39
C SER A 80 -0.17 -6.49 -13.78
N SER A 81 0.01 -5.24 -14.25
CA SER A 81 1.10 -4.36 -13.81
C SER A 81 0.68 -3.37 -12.71
N VAL A 82 -0.61 -3.02 -12.63
CA VAL A 82 -1.14 -1.98 -11.74
C VAL A 82 -0.77 -2.20 -10.28
N LEU A 83 -0.75 -3.44 -9.81
CA LEU A 83 -0.39 -3.76 -8.43
C LEU A 83 1.07 -3.36 -8.12
N GLY A 84 1.99 -3.66 -9.03
CA GLY A 84 3.40 -3.30 -8.89
C GLY A 84 3.61 -1.78 -8.87
N TYR A 85 2.83 -1.03 -9.65
CA TYR A 85 2.85 0.43 -9.64
C TYR A 85 2.23 1.01 -8.37
N CYS A 86 1.11 0.47 -7.88
CA CYS A 86 0.53 0.85 -6.60
C CYS A 86 1.54 0.69 -5.46
N GLN A 87 2.25 -0.44 -5.43
CA GLN A 87 3.27 -0.70 -4.41
C GLN A 87 4.44 0.29 -4.52
N PHE A 88 4.97 0.50 -5.73
CA PHE A 88 6.05 1.45 -6.01
C PHE A 88 5.73 2.85 -5.50
N VAL A 89 4.53 3.32 -5.84
CA VAL A 89 4.07 4.65 -5.49
C VAL A 89 3.67 4.76 -4.01
N SER A 90 3.29 3.67 -3.36
CA SER A 90 2.99 3.66 -1.91
C SER A 90 4.22 3.60 -1.01
N GLN A 91 5.43 3.46 -1.55
CA GLN A 91 6.64 3.41 -0.73
C GLN A 91 6.85 4.71 0.06
N PRO A 92 7.39 4.66 1.29
CA PRO A 92 7.65 5.85 2.09
C PRO A 92 8.59 6.84 1.40
N ASN A 93 9.52 6.32 0.59
CA ASN A 93 10.49 7.12 -0.16
C ASN A 93 9.93 7.68 -1.48
N SER A 94 8.70 7.35 -1.86
CA SER A 94 8.09 7.79 -3.13
C SER A 94 7.98 9.31 -3.27
N ALA A 95 7.87 10.04 -2.14
CA ALA A 95 7.87 11.51 -2.13
C ALA A 95 9.19 12.10 -2.67
N ARG A 96 10.29 11.33 -2.62
CA ARG A 96 11.58 11.78 -3.12
C ARG A 96 11.56 12.00 -4.63
N TYR A 97 10.70 11.31 -5.40
CA TYR A 97 10.63 11.41 -6.87
C TYR A 97 9.92 12.66 -7.43
N GLY A 98 9.60 13.64 -6.58
CA GLY A 98 9.08 14.94 -7.02
C GLY A 98 7.70 14.89 -7.68
N PRO A 99 7.35 15.85 -8.55
CA PRO A 99 5.99 15.99 -9.09
C PRO A 99 5.58 14.87 -10.07
N ALA A 100 6.54 14.24 -10.74
CA ALA A 100 6.28 13.16 -11.70
C ALA A 100 5.52 11.98 -11.04
N ILE A 101 5.86 11.63 -9.78
CA ILE A 101 5.16 10.56 -9.05
C ILE A 101 3.70 10.92 -8.76
N THR A 102 3.38 12.21 -8.64
CA THR A 102 2.01 12.66 -8.37
C THR A 102 1.14 12.48 -9.61
N LEU A 103 1.68 12.77 -10.80
CA LEU A 103 0.98 12.49 -12.05
C LEU A 103 0.75 10.99 -12.24
N LEU A 104 1.75 10.17 -11.91
CA LEU A 104 1.61 8.71 -11.93
C LEU A 104 0.55 8.22 -10.94
N ARG A 105 0.47 8.79 -9.72
CA ARG A 105 -0.60 8.48 -8.75
C ARG A 105 -1.98 8.71 -9.37
N GLU A 106 -2.18 9.83 -10.04
CA GLU A 106 -3.48 10.16 -10.64
C GLU A 106 -3.80 9.27 -11.86
N SER A 107 -2.81 8.90 -12.67
CA SER A 107 -2.99 7.94 -13.76
C SER A 107 -3.37 6.55 -13.23
N ILE A 108 -2.69 6.04 -12.21
CA ILE A 108 -3.01 4.76 -11.56
C ILE A 108 -4.41 4.82 -10.95
N PHE A 109 -4.75 5.90 -10.25
CA PHE A 109 -6.08 6.09 -9.67
C PHE A 109 -7.18 6.09 -10.73
N THR A 110 -6.96 6.79 -11.85
CA THR A 110 -7.91 6.85 -12.97
C THR A 110 -8.10 5.48 -13.60
N PHE A 111 -7.01 4.73 -13.77
CA PHE A 111 -7.07 3.36 -14.27
C PHE A 111 -7.84 2.44 -13.32
N LEU A 112 -7.57 2.48 -12.01
CA LEU A 112 -8.32 1.69 -11.02
C LEU A 112 -9.82 2.04 -10.99
N CYS A 113 -10.16 3.31 -11.23
CA CYS A 113 -11.55 3.77 -11.21
C CYS A 113 -12.37 3.32 -12.44
N LYS A 114 -11.73 3.29 -13.63
CA LYS A 114 -12.40 3.12 -14.93
C LYS A 114 -11.67 2.15 -15.87
N GLY A 115 -10.37 2.35 -16.05
CA GLY A 115 -9.56 1.59 -17.01
C GLY A 115 -9.57 0.08 -16.75
N LEU A 116 -9.46 -0.34 -15.49
CA LEU A 116 -9.45 -1.75 -15.11
C LEU A 116 -10.79 -2.45 -15.40
N ILE A 117 -11.90 -1.75 -15.19
CA ILE A 117 -13.24 -2.25 -15.50
C ILE A 117 -13.41 -2.38 -17.01
N GLY A 118 -12.97 -1.39 -17.78
CA GLY A 118 -12.94 -1.45 -19.25
C GLY A 118 -12.14 -2.64 -19.75
N GLU A 119 -10.90 -2.82 -19.27
CA GLU A 119 -10.01 -3.91 -19.69
C GLU A 119 -10.60 -5.30 -19.40
N ILE A 120 -11.21 -5.50 -18.23
CA ILE A 120 -11.86 -6.78 -17.88
C ILE A 120 -13.14 -6.96 -18.69
N SER A 121 -13.91 -5.89 -18.90
CA SER A 121 -15.16 -5.93 -19.67
C SER A 121 -14.94 -6.26 -21.14
N GLU A 122 -13.83 -5.82 -21.74
CA GLU A 122 -13.47 -6.19 -23.11
C GLU A 122 -13.19 -7.69 -23.27
N ARG A 123 -12.68 -8.34 -22.22
CA ARG A 123 -12.32 -9.76 -22.24
C ARG A 123 -13.49 -10.68 -21.91
N VAL A 124 -14.32 -10.29 -20.95
CA VAL A 124 -15.34 -11.18 -20.32
C VAL A 124 -16.77 -10.65 -20.50
N GLY A 125 -16.94 -9.40 -20.93
CA GLY A 125 -18.24 -8.73 -21.02
C GLY A 125 -18.67 -8.05 -19.72
N LEU A 126 -19.98 -7.89 -19.53
CA LEU A 126 -20.54 -7.08 -18.44
C LEU A 126 -20.24 -7.66 -17.05
N ILE A 127 -19.54 -6.88 -16.21
CA ILE A 127 -19.05 -7.31 -14.89
C ILE A 127 -20.17 -7.34 -13.84
N TRP A 128 -21.00 -6.29 -13.77
CA TRP A 128 -21.92 -6.06 -12.64
C TRP A 128 -23.21 -6.87 -12.69
N GLN A 129 -23.55 -7.53 -13.81
CA GLN A 129 -24.82 -8.27 -13.96
C GLN A 129 -24.91 -9.52 -13.09
N LYS A 130 -23.79 -10.22 -12.88
CA LYS A 130 -23.73 -11.47 -12.13
C LYS A 130 -22.50 -11.49 -11.24
N LYS A 131 -22.71 -11.60 -9.93
CA LYS A 131 -21.61 -11.76 -8.94
C LYS A 131 -20.77 -13.00 -9.19
N ASP A 132 -21.36 -14.02 -9.80
CA ASP A 132 -20.63 -15.24 -10.14
C ASP A 132 -19.87 -15.17 -11.47
N SER A 133 -19.95 -14.05 -12.19
CA SER A 133 -19.20 -13.85 -13.43
C SER A 133 -17.69 -13.90 -13.16
N GLU A 134 -16.95 -14.40 -14.13
CA GLU A 134 -15.49 -14.43 -14.07
C GLU A 134 -14.93 -13.01 -13.92
N GLY A 135 -15.46 -12.03 -14.67
CA GLY A 135 -14.99 -10.64 -14.60
C GLY A 135 -15.15 -10.03 -13.21
N TYR A 136 -16.27 -10.28 -12.53
CA TYR A 136 -16.48 -9.82 -11.16
C TYR A 136 -15.50 -10.50 -10.18
N LYS A 137 -15.30 -11.81 -10.30
CA LYS A 137 -14.34 -12.56 -9.46
C LYS A 137 -12.90 -12.07 -9.65
N THR A 138 -12.49 -11.83 -10.90
CA THR A 138 -11.16 -11.27 -11.22
C THR A 138 -11.00 -9.88 -10.63
N LEU A 139 -12.02 -9.02 -10.72
CA LEU A 139 -11.98 -7.68 -10.13
C LEU A 139 -11.84 -7.74 -8.60
N VAL A 140 -12.61 -8.61 -7.93
CA VAL A 140 -12.51 -8.82 -6.47
C VAL A 140 -11.11 -9.30 -6.07
N GLN A 141 -10.53 -10.25 -6.82
CA GLN A 141 -9.18 -10.76 -6.56
C GLN A 141 -8.13 -9.65 -6.68
N LEU A 142 -8.13 -8.89 -7.78
CA LEU A 142 -7.19 -7.79 -7.98
C LEU A 142 -7.32 -6.70 -6.89
N PHE A 143 -8.55 -6.29 -6.58
CA PHE A 143 -8.78 -5.31 -5.52
C PHE A 143 -8.44 -5.84 -4.13
N ALA A 144 -8.46 -7.16 -3.89
CA ALA A 144 -8.04 -7.75 -2.62
C ALA A 144 -6.53 -7.66 -2.38
N GLU A 145 -5.71 -7.51 -3.42
CA GLU A 145 -4.26 -7.40 -3.31
C GLU A 145 -3.75 -5.96 -3.13
N LEU A 146 -4.59 -4.95 -3.41
CA LEU A 146 -4.19 -3.54 -3.33
C LEU A 146 -3.74 -3.12 -1.91
N PRO A 147 -2.81 -2.16 -1.77
CA PRO A 147 -2.61 -1.48 -0.49
C PRO A 147 -3.92 -0.81 -0.03
N PHE A 148 -4.16 -0.76 1.28
CA PHE A 148 -5.44 -0.27 1.82
C PHE A 148 -5.78 1.15 1.40
N GLU A 149 -4.81 2.05 1.36
CA GLU A 149 -5.04 3.43 0.91
C GLU A 149 -5.57 3.48 -0.54
N TRP A 150 -5.09 2.59 -1.40
CA TRP A 150 -5.58 2.48 -2.79
C TRP A 150 -6.98 1.88 -2.86
N LEU A 151 -7.22 0.80 -2.13
CA LEU A 151 -8.56 0.19 -2.04
C LEU A 151 -9.59 1.22 -1.56
N LYS A 152 -9.29 1.88 -0.43
CA LYS A 152 -10.13 2.90 0.18
C LYS A 152 -10.38 4.06 -0.79
N ARG A 153 -9.32 4.70 -1.27
CA ARG A 153 -9.41 5.85 -2.17
C ARG A 153 -10.22 5.53 -3.42
N THR A 154 -10.03 4.34 -3.99
CA THR A 154 -10.73 3.94 -5.21
C THR A 154 -12.20 3.66 -4.94
N VAL A 155 -12.53 2.81 -3.96
CA VAL A 155 -13.92 2.41 -3.70
C VAL A 155 -14.78 3.56 -3.20
N GLU A 156 -14.24 4.46 -2.38
CA GLU A 156 -14.97 5.63 -1.87
C GLU A 156 -15.15 6.74 -2.92
N SER A 157 -14.45 6.64 -4.06
CA SER A 157 -14.49 7.62 -5.13
C SER A 157 -15.80 7.56 -5.91
N LYS A 158 -16.36 8.74 -6.20
CA LYS A 158 -17.48 8.87 -7.15
C LYS A 158 -17.09 8.49 -8.58
N SER A 159 -15.80 8.56 -8.91
CA SER A 159 -15.28 8.20 -10.23
C SER A 159 -15.18 6.69 -10.45
N PHE A 160 -15.30 5.89 -9.39
CA PHE A 160 -15.29 4.43 -9.48
C PHE A 160 -16.57 3.93 -10.13
N GLU A 161 -16.43 3.27 -11.28
CA GLU A 161 -17.53 2.82 -12.11
C GLU A 161 -18.20 1.58 -11.53
N VAL A 162 -19.46 1.71 -11.11
CA VAL A 162 -20.24 0.64 -10.49
C VAL A 162 -21.72 0.96 -10.70
N ALA A 163 -22.58 -0.05 -10.83
CA ALA A 163 -23.97 0.22 -11.23
C ALA A 163 -24.78 0.89 -10.10
N SER A 164 -24.45 0.64 -8.83
CA SER A 164 -25.10 1.30 -7.69
C SER A 164 -24.22 1.37 -6.42
N GLU A 165 -24.60 2.23 -5.47
CA GLU A 165 -23.96 2.29 -4.15
C GLU A 165 -24.14 0.98 -3.36
N LEU A 166 -25.25 0.28 -3.56
CA LEU A 166 -25.49 -1.03 -2.94
C LEU A 166 -24.53 -2.10 -3.49
N GLU A 167 -24.30 -2.09 -4.80
CA GLU A 167 -23.30 -2.96 -5.43
C GLU A 167 -21.88 -2.60 -5.00
N ARG A 168 -21.56 -1.30 -4.91
CA ARG A 168 -20.27 -0.83 -4.38
C ARG A 168 -20.02 -1.34 -2.96
N PHE A 169 -21.03 -1.26 -2.10
CA PHE A 169 -20.95 -1.80 -0.74
C PHE A 169 -20.75 -3.31 -0.74
N ALA A 170 -21.52 -4.06 -1.55
CA ALA A 170 -21.40 -5.50 -1.65
C ALA A 170 -20.00 -5.93 -2.16
N PHE A 171 -19.51 -5.27 -3.19
CA PHE A 171 -18.18 -5.47 -3.76
C PHE A 171 -17.08 -5.22 -2.73
N ALA A 172 -17.12 -4.06 -2.05
CA ALA A 172 -16.17 -3.72 -0.99
C ALA A 172 -16.19 -4.76 0.14
N LYS A 173 -17.37 -5.19 0.56
CA LYS A 173 -17.53 -6.20 1.61
C LYS A 173 -16.89 -7.53 1.22
N GLU A 174 -17.05 -7.95 -0.03
CA GLU A 174 -16.47 -9.19 -0.54
C GLU A 174 -14.94 -9.14 -0.60
N ILE A 175 -14.37 -8.01 -1.02
CA ILE A 175 -12.92 -7.77 -0.98
C ILE A 175 -12.39 -7.89 0.45
N ILE A 176 -13.04 -7.24 1.42
CA ILE A 176 -12.62 -7.29 2.82
C ILE A 176 -12.74 -8.70 3.40
N GLN A 177 -13.78 -9.45 3.03
CA GLN A 177 -13.93 -10.85 3.44
C GLN A 177 -12.83 -11.74 2.86
N LEU A 178 -12.49 -11.56 1.57
CA LEU A 178 -11.41 -12.28 0.92
C LEU A 178 -10.06 -11.98 1.59
N ARG A 179 -9.78 -10.70 1.84
CA ARG A 179 -8.60 -10.26 2.61
C ARG A 179 -8.56 -10.88 4.00
N ALA A 180 -9.66 -10.85 4.74
CA ALA A 180 -9.71 -11.43 6.08
C ALA A 180 -9.41 -12.94 6.07
N ARG A 181 -9.90 -13.67 5.07
CA ARG A 181 -9.63 -15.11 4.90
C ARG A 181 -8.17 -15.40 4.55
N SER A 182 -7.52 -14.53 3.79
CA SER A 182 -6.11 -14.68 3.39
C SER A 182 -5.12 -14.36 4.51
N ARG A 183 -5.57 -13.83 5.66
CA ARG A 183 -4.72 -13.61 6.83
C ARG A 183 -4.45 -14.95 7.52
N SER A 184 -3.32 -15.57 7.21
CA SER A 184 -2.80 -16.66 8.03
C SER A 184 -2.24 -16.12 9.35
N PRO A 185 -2.57 -16.72 10.52
CA PRO A 185 -1.95 -16.37 11.80
C PRO A 185 -0.42 -16.53 11.84
N SER A 186 0.15 -17.31 10.92
CA SER A 186 1.58 -17.68 10.92
C SER A 186 2.47 -16.77 10.08
N THR A 187 1.92 -15.82 9.33
CA THR A 187 2.68 -14.94 8.43
C THR A 187 2.10 -13.53 8.48
N PRO A 188 2.65 -12.63 9.33
CA PRO A 188 2.24 -11.23 9.32
C PRO A 188 2.66 -10.60 7.99
N SER A 189 1.76 -10.56 7.03
CA SER A 189 1.97 -9.83 5.78
C SER A 189 2.06 -8.34 6.12
N LEU A 190 3.19 -7.70 5.85
CA LEU A 190 3.43 -6.26 6.09
C LEU A 190 2.34 -5.34 5.48
N ILE A 191 1.57 -5.86 4.53
CA ILE A 191 0.49 -5.16 3.82
C ILE A 191 -0.83 -5.10 4.64
N MET A 192 -1.03 -5.99 5.61
CA MET A 192 -2.34 -6.25 6.25
C MET A 192 -2.38 -5.95 7.76
N ALA A 193 -1.79 -4.83 8.17
CA ALA A 193 -1.85 -4.39 9.55
C ALA A 193 -3.25 -3.82 9.92
N GLY A 194 -4.12 -4.65 10.50
CA GLY A 194 -5.36 -4.21 11.16
C GLY A 194 -6.67 -4.71 10.55
N ASP A 195 -7.73 -4.72 11.35
CA ASP A 195 -9.06 -5.18 10.94
C ASP A 195 -9.77 -4.16 10.07
N GLU A 196 -10.14 -4.58 8.86
CA GLU A 196 -10.81 -3.76 7.86
C GLU A 196 -12.32 -4.00 7.90
N ASN A 197 -13.13 -2.96 7.72
CA ASN A 197 -14.59 -3.02 7.70
C ASN A 197 -15.15 -2.06 6.65
N VAL A 198 -16.36 -2.35 6.18
CA VAL A 198 -17.10 -1.51 5.22
C VAL A 198 -18.36 -1.00 5.88
N LEU A 199 -18.61 0.30 5.74
CA LEU A 199 -19.78 1.01 6.25
C LEU A 199 -20.59 1.55 5.08
N LEU A 200 -21.92 1.52 5.21
CA LEU A 200 -22.85 2.15 4.28
C LEU A 200 -23.60 3.24 5.04
N SER A 201 -23.46 4.47 4.58
CA SER A 201 -24.12 5.64 5.16
C SER A 201 -25.39 5.95 4.37
N PHE A 202 -26.52 5.98 5.08
CA PHE A 202 -27.80 6.43 4.53
C PHE A 202 -28.01 7.89 4.93
N GLY A 203 -28.30 8.78 3.97
CA GLY A 203 -28.70 10.17 4.26
C GLY A 203 -27.60 11.24 4.24
N GLY A 204 -26.41 10.96 3.71
CA GLY A 204 -25.33 11.95 3.58
C GLY A 204 -25.53 12.92 2.41
N SER A 205 -25.40 14.23 2.67
CA SER A 205 -25.48 15.31 1.68
C SER A 205 -24.50 15.08 0.52
N LYS A 206 -24.93 15.39 -0.72
CA LYS A 206 -24.26 15.11 -2.02
C LYS A 206 -22.81 15.63 -2.16
N ILE A 207 -22.26 16.30 -1.16
CA ILE A 207 -21.02 17.08 -1.23
C ILE A 207 -19.78 16.24 -0.88
N SER A 208 -19.89 15.16 -0.08
CA SER A 208 -18.72 14.40 0.38
C SER A 208 -18.83 12.90 0.07
N GLY A 209 -18.19 12.44 -1.01
CA GLY A 209 -17.92 11.01 -1.27
C GLY A 209 -19.08 10.12 -1.70
N SER A 210 -18.75 8.86 -2.01
CA SER A 210 -19.67 7.71 -2.06
C SER A 210 -20.35 7.52 -0.70
N GLY A 211 -21.55 6.93 -0.68
CA GLY A 211 -22.18 6.49 0.57
C GLY A 211 -21.45 5.32 1.26
N VAL A 212 -20.45 4.73 0.59
CA VAL A 212 -19.63 3.63 1.10
C VAL A 212 -18.33 4.16 1.67
N THR A 213 -17.95 3.67 2.86
CA THR A 213 -16.68 4.02 3.52
C THR A 213 -15.97 2.76 4.00
N ILE A 214 -14.66 2.67 3.77
CA ILE A 214 -13.80 1.59 4.23
C ILE A 214 -12.94 2.10 5.38
N VAL A 215 -12.99 1.40 6.50
CA VAL A 215 -12.27 1.74 7.73
C VAL A 215 -11.32 0.60 8.12
N ARG A 216 -10.17 0.95 8.68
CA ARG A 216 -9.19 0.02 9.22
C ARG A 216 -8.89 0.39 10.67
N LYS A 217 -9.08 -0.55 11.58
CA LYS A 217 -8.70 -0.39 12.99
C LYS A 217 -7.25 -0.81 13.14
N ALA A 218 -6.41 0.07 13.69
CA ALA A 218 -5.06 -0.30 14.09
C ALA A 218 -5.12 -1.43 15.11
N LEU A 219 -4.20 -2.40 15.01
CA LEU A 219 -4.09 -3.47 15.99
C LEU A 219 -3.77 -2.84 17.35
N ARG A 220 -4.68 -2.95 18.32
CA ARG A 220 -4.33 -2.61 19.71
C ARG A 220 -3.44 -3.74 20.22
N HIS A 221 -2.15 -3.47 20.37
CA HIS A 221 -1.28 -4.34 21.16
C HIS A 221 -1.70 -4.21 22.62
N SER A 222 -2.62 -5.06 23.08
CA SER A 222 -2.92 -5.18 24.51
C SER A 222 -1.69 -5.77 25.19
N PHE A 223 -0.82 -4.92 25.72
CA PHE A 223 0.16 -5.31 26.72
C PHE A 223 -0.59 -5.69 28.00
N SER A 224 -1.04 -6.94 28.05
CA SER A 224 -1.38 -7.62 29.30
C SER A 224 -0.07 -8.00 29.97
N GLN A 225 0.47 -7.12 30.83
CA GLN A 225 1.47 -7.54 31.81
C GLN A 225 0.81 -8.47 32.82
N SER A 226 0.87 -9.78 32.58
CA SER A 226 0.76 -10.77 33.65
C SER A 226 2.15 -10.92 34.27
N LEU A 227 2.43 -10.17 35.34
CA LEU A 227 3.59 -10.41 36.18
C LEU A 227 3.37 -11.70 36.99
N GLY A 228 3.75 -12.83 36.41
CA GLY A 228 4.08 -14.03 37.18
C GLY A 228 5.54 -13.95 37.56
N HIS A 229 5.86 -13.53 38.79
CA HIS A 229 7.24 -13.58 39.27
C HIS A 229 7.49 -14.88 40.03
N ILE A 230 8.41 -15.63 39.45
CA ILE A 230 8.95 -16.91 39.90
C ILE A 230 9.79 -16.70 41.16
N HIS A 231 9.66 -17.66 42.07
CA HIS A 231 10.43 -17.85 43.29
C HIS A 231 11.85 -18.32 42.94
N LEU A 232 12.88 -17.53 43.27
CA LEU A 232 14.28 -18.01 43.33
C LEU A 232 14.82 -17.80 44.75
N THR A 233 15.24 -18.91 45.34
CA THR A 233 15.86 -19.04 46.65
C THR A 233 17.28 -18.46 46.67
N THR A 234 17.52 -17.53 47.59
CA THR A 234 18.83 -16.97 47.94
C THR A 234 19.54 -17.85 48.95
N SER A 235 20.78 -18.28 48.65
CA SER A 235 21.74 -18.81 49.62
C SER A 235 22.72 -17.71 50.05
N GLU A 236 22.85 -17.53 51.35
CA GLU A 236 23.65 -16.54 52.06
C GLU A 236 25.17 -16.76 51.93
N THR A 237 25.96 -15.68 51.97
CA THR A 237 27.20 -15.59 52.79
C THR A 237 27.63 -14.14 53.00
N ASN A 238 28.18 -13.93 54.20
CA ASN A 238 28.50 -12.68 54.90
C ASN A 238 29.49 -11.70 54.22
N GLY A 239 29.36 -10.42 54.55
CA GLY A 239 30.41 -9.42 54.37
C GLY A 239 29.99 -8.01 54.82
N ALA A 240 30.69 -7.47 55.83
CA ALA A 240 30.39 -6.25 56.56
C ALA A 240 30.56 -4.93 55.77
N GLY A 241 29.85 -3.87 56.23
CA GLY A 241 30.37 -2.50 56.19
C GLY A 241 29.51 -1.40 55.57
N ALA A 242 28.99 -0.53 56.45
CA ALA A 242 28.88 0.92 56.33
C ALA A 242 27.87 1.61 55.36
N ASN A 243 26.98 2.37 56.02
CA ASN A 243 26.51 3.74 55.74
C ASN A 243 25.57 4.05 54.56
N GLY A 244 24.41 4.66 54.90
CA GLY A 244 23.69 5.61 54.03
C GLY A 244 22.17 5.58 54.18
N PHE A 245 21.63 6.36 55.12
CA PHE A 245 20.20 6.46 55.43
C PHE A 245 19.38 7.26 54.39
N ASN A 246 18.11 6.86 54.30
CA ASN A 246 17.00 7.30 53.45
C ASN A 246 16.59 8.79 53.51
N HIS A 247 15.91 9.25 52.45
CA HIS A 247 14.80 10.20 52.56
C HIS A 247 13.57 9.73 51.77
N THR A 248 12.40 10.07 52.31
CA THR A 248 11.07 9.45 52.23
C THR A 248 10.08 10.19 51.32
N GLN A 249 9.03 9.47 50.85
CA GLN A 249 7.61 9.83 50.59
C GLN A 249 7.14 9.17 49.29
N GLN A 250 6.43 8.02 49.27
CA GLN A 250 5.14 7.60 49.84
C GLN A 250 3.88 8.23 49.19
N LEU A 251 3.21 7.36 48.42
CA LEU A 251 1.96 7.49 47.68
C LEU A 251 0.72 7.69 48.58
N GLN A 252 -0.31 8.39 48.09
CA GLN A 252 -1.73 7.96 48.20
C GLN A 252 -2.63 8.53 47.06
N PRO A 253 -3.78 7.88 46.75
CA PRO A 253 -4.58 8.11 45.55
C PRO A 253 -5.91 8.88 45.81
N GLU A 254 -6.34 9.75 44.89
CA GLU A 254 -7.66 10.40 44.94
C GLU A 254 -8.72 9.70 44.07
N ARG A 255 -9.88 9.41 44.67
CA ARG A 255 -11.16 9.02 44.05
C ARG A 255 -12.12 10.22 44.06
N ARG A 256 -12.91 10.44 43.00
CA ARG A 256 -14.26 11.09 42.99
C ARG A 256 -14.98 10.66 41.71
N VAL A 257 -15.94 9.72 41.72
CA VAL A 257 -17.39 9.80 42.01
C VAL A 257 -18.17 10.77 41.12
N TRP A 258 -19.05 10.20 40.28
CA TRP A 258 -20.04 10.86 39.43
C TRP A 258 -21.34 11.11 40.20
N LYS A 259 -22.01 12.25 39.96
CA LYS A 259 -23.42 12.46 40.28
C LYS A 259 -24.15 12.96 39.04
N ALA A 260 -25.27 12.32 38.72
CA ALA A 260 -26.27 12.78 37.78
C ALA A 260 -27.32 13.64 38.50
N SER A 261 -27.92 14.61 37.83
CA SER A 261 -29.20 15.21 38.24
C SER A 261 -29.93 15.78 37.02
N HIS A 262 -31.14 15.26 36.86
CA HIS A 262 -32.35 15.72 36.16
C HIS A 262 -32.28 16.40 34.79
#